data_AF-A0A6P2BYW5-F1
#
_entry.id   AF-A0A6P2BYW5-F1
#
_cell.length_a   1.000
_cell.length_b   1.000
_cell.length_c   1.000
_cell.angle_alpha   90.00
_cell.angle_beta   90.00
_cell.angle_gamma   90.00
#
_symmetry.space_group_name_H-M   'P 1'
#
loop_
_entity.id
_entity.type
_entity.pdbx_description
1 polymer ?
#
loop_
_entity_poly.entity_id
_entity_poly.type
_entity_poly.pdbx_seq_one_letter_code
_entity_poly.pdbx_strand_id
1 'polypeptide(L)'
;MPNNNSGSRLIKAAGGVAWRPGPDGEPEILLVHRTKYDDWSLPKGKAEPGEPLLVTAVREVLEEGGARLALGRRLASVRYNVGGRPKRVHYWAARTVSVDERAVPNSEVDRVAWVPASSAAQKVSYPHDHGVLADFAARPAGTVPLILLRHSKALPKSGWKRADADRPLDDSGRADAKTLADLLTCFAPRLRLISSTAARCTETLRPLAQLTGARVREVPSLYINAKSPRTGSADSGPDIDSLIREAIAAGEPTVVCAHRENLPDLRAAALAALTGHVAAGETSADDTGDAPFELPKEWDDALNTSGFWVLNVAPLPAPAEPEAVAEAPAAAPATQEPLARPLWRRLLGLPARDSARVEPAAVHSAVPEPGDEARAPEPADATETAEGSAPAGVLISADRYDLAELS
;
A
#
# COMPACT_ATOMS: atom_id res chain seq x y z
N MET A 1 0.40 -32.90 -12.64
CA MET A 1 -0.87 -32.78 -11.90
C MET A 1 -1.89 -33.72 -12.54
N PRO A 2 -1.93 -35.00 -12.16
CA PRO A 2 -2.91 -35.93 -12.69
C PRO A 2 -4.25 -35.77 -11.93
N ASN A 3 -5.38 -35.78 -12.63
CA ASN A 3 -6.78 -35.71 -12.12
C ASN A 3 -7.53 -34.38 -12.25
N ASN A 4 -7.16 -33.50 -13.19
CA ASN A 4 -8.09 -32.44 -13.60
C ASN A 4 -9.17 -33.02 -14.50
N ASN A 5 -10.44 -32.72 -14.23
CA ASN A 5 -11.50 -32.94 -15.20
C ASN A 5 -11.18 -32.10 -16.44
N SER A 6 -11.18 -32.74 -17.62
CA SER A 6 -10.94 -32.09 -18.90
C SER A 6 -11.91 -30.90 -19.07
N GLY A 7 -11.36 -29.71 -19.39
CA GLY A 7 -12.14 -28.49 -19.55
C GLY A 7 -12.53 -27.74 -18.27
N SER A 8 -12.10 -28.19 -17.09
CA SER A 8 -12.37 -27.46 -15.84
C SER A 8 -11.63 -26.12 -15.78
N ARG A 9 -12.36 -25.04 -15.46
CA ARG A 9 -11.78 -23.70 -15.26
C ARG A 9 -11.03 -23.61 -13.93
N LEU A 10 -9.93 -22.84 -13.94
CA LEU A 10 -9.17 -22.51 -12.74
C LEU A 10 -10.05 -21.74 -11.74
N ILE A 11 -10.14 -22.25 -10.52
CA ILE A 11 -10.74 -21.53 -9.39
C ILE A 11 -9.70 -20.54 -8.86
N LYS A 12 -9.99 -19.25 -9.01
CA LYS A 12 -9.23 -18.16 -8.39
C LYS A 12 -9.75 -17.95 -6.96
N ALA A 13 -8.82 -17.80 -6.03
CA ALA A 13 -9.09 -17.61 -4.61
C ALA A 13 -8.04 -16.68 -4.00
N ALA A 14 -8.37 -16.06 -2.89
CA ALA A 14 -7.46 -15.20 -2.14
C ALA A 14 -7.67 -15.34 -0.64
N GLY A 15 -6.64 -15.02 0.12
CA GLY A 15 -6.64 -15.03 1.58
C GLY A 15 -5.52 -14.17 2.15
N GLY A 16 -5.35 -14.23 3.46
CA GLY A 16 -4.35 -13.42 4.16
C GLY A 16 -3.66 -14.17 5.27
N VAL A 17 -2.36 -13.91 5.42
CA VAL A 17 -1.67 -14.08 6.70
C VAL A 17 -1.94 -12.79 7.48
N ALA A 18 -3.11 -12.76 8.12
CA ALA A 18 -3.51 -11.64 8.95
C ALA A 18 -2.71 -11.66 10.24
N TRP A 19 -1.98 -10.58 10.52
CA TRP A 19 -1.09 -10.51 11.67
C TRP A 19 -1.35 -9.28 12.54
N ARG A 20 -0.97 -9.38 13.81
CA ARG A 20 -0.91 -8.26 14.76
C ARG A 20 0.37 -8.36 15.59
N PRO A 21 0.88 -7.27 16.18
CA PRO A 21 1.96 -7.36 17.14
C PRO A 21 1.56 -8.27 18.31
N GLY A 22 2.38 -9.27 18.63
CA GLY A 22 2.23 -10.07 19.83
C GLY A 22 2.87 -9.41 21.05
N PRO A 23 2.68 -9.98 22.25
CA PRO A 23 3.17 -9.42 23.51
C PRO A 23 4.69 -9.17 23.53
N ASP A 24 5.46 -10.09 22.93
CA ASP A 24 6.93 -10.07 22.95
C ASP A 24 7.53 -9.44 21.67
N GLY A 25 6.71 -8.74 20.88
CA GLY A 25 7.10 -8.18 19.59
C GLY A 25 7.07 -9.17 18.42
N GLU A 26 7.00 -10.49 18.70
CA GLU A 26 6.74 -11.50 17.67
C GLU A 26 5.33 -11.31 17.08
N PRO A 27 5.16 -11.33 15.74
CA PRO A 27 3.83 -11.28 15.14
C PRO A 27 2.97 -12.47 15.55
N GLU A 28 1.73 -12.21 15.95
CA GLU A 28 0.69 -13.24 16.02
C GLU A 28 -0.08 -13.31 14.71
N ILE A 29 -0.35 -14.52 14.22
CA ILE A 29 -1.07 -14.82 12.99
C ILE A 29 -2.46 -15.37 13.32
N LEU A 30 -3.47 -14.90 12.60
CA LEU A 30 -4.83 -15.43 12.66
C LEU A 30 -4.95 -16.76 11.91
N LEU A 31 -5.41 -17.78 12.61
CA LEU A 31 -5.84 -19.05 12.04
C LEU A 31 -7.33 -19.27 12.31
N VAL A 32 -7.98 -19.93 11.36
CA VAL A 32 -9.41 -20.29 11.45
C VAL A 32 -9.57 -21.80 11.54
N HIS A 33 -10.50 -22.25 12.38
CA HIS A 33 -10.91 -23.64 12.47
C HIS A 33 -12.20 -23.85 11.68
N ARG A 34 -12.20 -24.81 10.75
CA ARG A 34 -13.37 -25.06 9.90
C ARG A 34 -14.14 -26.28 10.35
N THR A 35 -15.39 -26.08 10.75
CA THR A 35 -16.24 -27.12 11.35
C THR A 35 -16.42 -28.34 10.44
N LYS A 36 -16.58 -28.11 9.13
CA LYS A 36 -16.83 -29.18 8.16
C LYS A 36 -15.67 -30.16 8.01
N TYR A 37 -14.45 -29.69 8.22
CA TYR A 37 -13.23 -30.45 7.95
C TYR A 37 -12.45 -30.80 9.22
N ASP A 38 -12.82 -30.20 10.35
CA ASP A 38 -12.09 -30.28 11.63
C ASP A 38 -10.60 -29.94 11.46
N ASP A 39 -10.33 -28.86 10.72
CA ASP A 39 -8.97 -28.43 10.36
C ASP A 39 -8.69 -26.98 10.73
N TRP A 40 -7.41 -26.68 10.92
CA TRP A 40 -6.89 -25.32 11.08
C TRP A 40 -6.21 -24.88 9.79
N SER A 41 -6.54 -23.69 9.30
CA SER A 41 -5.89 -23.13 8.11
C SER A 41 -5.82 -21.61 8.15
N LEU A 42 -5.10 -21.03 7.19
CA LEU A 42 -5.17 -19.60 6.93
C LEU A 42 -6.55 -19.23 6.33
N PRO A 43 -7.13 -18.09 6.75
CA PRO A 43 -8.40 -17.62 6.20
C PRO A 43 -8.26 -17.27 4.71
N LYS A 44 -9.18 -17.81 3.90
CA LYS A 44 -9.19 -17.69 2.44
C LYS A 44 -10.52 -18.16 1.85
N GLY A 45 -10.87 -17.60 0.71
CA GLY A 45 -11.97 -18.13 -0.08
C GLY A 45 -11.93 -17.75 -1.53
N LYS A 46 -13.03 -18.00 -2.21
CA LYS A 46 -13.11 -17.96 -3.67
C LYS A 46 -13.45 -16.54 -4.09
N ALA A 47 -12.78 -16.04 -5.13
CA ALA A 47 -13.17 -14.79 -5.74
C ALA A 47 -14.60 -14.89 -6.32
N GLU A 48 -15.42 -13.88 -6.03
CA GLU A 48 -16.70 -13.72 -6.70
C GLU A 48 -16.51 -13.32 -8.18
N PRO A 49 -17.51 -13.52 -9.06
CA PRO A 49 -17.41 -13.11 -10.45
C PRO A 49 -17.09 -11.61 -10.59
N GLY A 50 -15.94 -11.29 -11.20
CA GLY A 50 -15.48 -9.90 -11.39
C GLY A 50 -14.86 -9.26 -10.14
N GLU A 51 -14.72 -9.99 -9.04
CA GLU A 51 -14.08 -9.50 -7.82
C GLU A 51 -12.55 -9.58 -7.93
N PRO A 52 -11.83 -8.46 -7.74
CA PRO A 52 -10.37 -8.48 -7.70
C PRO A 52 -9.83 -9.25 -6.50
N LEU A 53 -8.71 -9.96 -6.68
CA LEU A 53 -8.14 -10.81 -5.62
C LEU A 53 -7.76 -10.07 -4.34
N LEU A 54 -7.38 -8.79 -4.43
CA LEU A 54 -7.13 -7.95 -3.25
C LEU A 54 -8.41 -7.77 -2.41
N VAL A 55 -9.53 -7.52 -3.09
CA VAL A 55 -10.85 -7.37 -2.44
C VAL A 55 -11.29 -8.71 -1.86
N THR A 56 -11.14 -9.80 -2.62
CA THR A 56 -11.40 -11.17 -2.14
C THR A 56 -10.60 -11.45 -0.87
N ALA A 57 -9.30 -11.14 -0.81
CA ALA A 57 -8.49 -11.39 0.38
C ALA A 57 -9.03 -10.66 1.62
N VAL A 58 -9.37 -9.38 1.47
CA VAL A 58 -9.91 -8.55 2.57
C VAL A 58 -11.29 -9.06 3.01
N ARG A 59 -12.18 -9.38 2.06
CA ARG A 59 -13.52 -9.89 2.34
C ARG A 59 -13.46 -11.24 3.06
N GLU A 60 -12.73 -12.20 2.51
CA GLU A 60 -12.67 -13.57 3.03
C GLU A 60 -12.06 -13.61 4.44
N VAL A 61 -11.01 -12.82 4.70
CA VAL A 61 -10.44 -12.76 6.05
C VAL A 61 -11.38 -12.11 7.06
N LEU A 62 -12.19 -11.14 6.62
CA LEU A 62 -13.22 -10.55 7.46
C LEU A 62 -14.36 -11.52 7.74
N GLU A 63 -14.83 -12.26 6.72
CA GLU A 63 -15.92 -13.22 6.83
C GLU A 63 -15.53 -14.45 7.68
N GLU A 64 -14.36 -15.03 7.45
CA GLU A 64 -13.91 -16.22 8.16
C GLU A 64 -13.26 -15.90 9.52
N GLY A 65 -12.54 -14.79 9.61
CA GLY A 65 -11.67 -14.47 10.73
C GLY A 65 -12.07 -13.26 11.56
N GLY A 66 -13.06 -12.48 11.10
CA GLY A 66 -13.45 -11.21 11.71
C GLY A 66 -12.41 -10.10 11.61
N ALA A 67 -11.26 -10.34 10.97
CA ALA A 67 -10.18 -9.36 10.92
C ALA A 67 -10.32 -8.40 9.74
N ARG A 68 -10.33 -7.10 10.02
CA ARG A 68 -10.17 -6.06 9.00
C ARG A 68 -8.69 -5.84 8.74
N LEU A 69 -8.33 -5.84 7.47
CA LEU A 69 -6.94 -5.84 7.02
C LEU A 69 -6.51 -4.53 6.38
N ALA A 70 -5.23 -4.23 6.56
CA ALA A 70 -4.43 -3.40 5.67
C ALA A 70 -3.40 -4.33 5.01
N LEU A 71 -3.55 -4.58 3.71
CA LEU A 71 -2.66 -5.46 2.95
C LEU A 71 -1.26 -4.84 2.85
N GLY A 72 -0.25 -5.67 3.02
CA GLY A 72 1.13 -5.34 2.70
C GLY A 72 1.65 -6.22 1.57
N ARG A 73 2.77 -6.88 1.82
CA ARG A 73 3.46 -7.73 0.84
C ARG A 73 2.57 -8.85 0.31
N ARG A 74 2.67 -9.11 -0.99
CA ARG A 74 2.16 -10.36 -1.56
C ARG A 74 3.04 -11.54 -1.11
N LEU A 75 2.41 -12.67 -0.84
CA LEU A 75 3.05 -13.93 -0.45
C LEU A 75 2.88 -14.99 -1.54
N ALA A 76 3.57 -16.11 -1.33
CA ALA A 76 3.51 -17.31 -2.15
C ALA A 76 2.06 -17.70 -2.46
N SER A 77 1.79 -17.98 -3.73
CA SER A 77 0.50 -18.53 -4.16
C SER A 77 0.53 -20.05 -4.09
N VAL A 78 -0.56 -20.63 -3.59
CA VAL A 78 -0.70 -22.09 -3.48
C VAL A 78 -1.55 -22.61 -4.63
N ARG A 79 -1.18 -23.77 -5.22
CA ARG A 79 -1.96 -24.47 -6.25
C ARG A 79 -2.26 -25.90 -5.83
N TYR A 80 -3.53 -26.29 -5.84
CA TYR A 80 -3.98 -27.65 -5.56
C TYR A 80 -5.31 -27.95 -6.26
N ASN A 81 -5.71 -29.22 -6.29
CA ASN A 81 -6.97 -29.64 -6.90
C ASN A 81 -8.07 -29.79 -5.84
N VAL A 82 -9.26 -29.30 -6.15
CA VAL A 82 -10.46 -29.46 -5.32
C VAL A 82 -11.59 -29.99 -6.19
N GLY A 83 -12.04 -31.22 -5.88
CA GLY A 83 -13.11 -31.87 -6.63
C GLY A 83 -12.82 -31.96 -8.14
N GLY A 84 -11.58 -32.32 -8.51
CA GLY A 84 -11.14 -32.44 -9.90
C GLY A 84 -10.94 -31.12 -10.64
N ARG A 85 -10.99 -29.96 -9.95
CA ARG A 85 -10.76 -28.65 -10.55
C ARG A 85 -9.49 -28.02 -9.97
N PRO A 86 -8.62 -27.42 -10.80
CA PRO A 86 -7.46 -26.69 -10.28
C PRO A 86 -7.92 -25.45 -9.53
N LYS A 87 -7.35 -25.22 -8.35
CA LYS A 87 -7.53 -24.02 -7.52
C LYS A 87 -6.18 -23.36 -7.30
N ARG A 88 -6.14 -22.02 -7.44
CA ARG A 88 -5.00 -21.19 -7.09
C ARG A 88 -5.42 -20.16 -6.04
N VAL A 89 -4.73 -20.15 -4.91
CA VAL A 89 -4.94 -19.20 -3.81
C VAL A 89 -3.79 -18.21 -3.77
N HIS A 90 -4.11 -16.93 -3.73
CA HIS A 90 -3.14 -15.85 -3.58
C HIS A 90 -3.21 -15.33 -2.13
N TYR A 91 -2.06 -15.09 -1.51
CA TYR A 91 -1.99 -14.63 -0.13
C TYR A 91 -1.25 -13.29 -0.03
N TRP A 92 -1.59 -12.54 1.01
CA TRP A 92 -0.89 -11.32 1.41
C TRP A 92 -0.55 -11.38 2.89
N ALA A 93 0.62 -10.86 3.26
CA ALA A 93 0.90 -10.47 4.64
C ALA A 93 0.09 -9.20 4.92
N ALA A 94 -0.78 -9.24 5.91
CA ALA A 94 -1.74 -8.16 6.11
C ALA A 94 -1.83 -7.76 7.58
N ARG A 95 -1.62 -6.48 7.87
CA ARG A 95 -1.73 -5.96 9.23
C ARG A 95 -3.20 -5.88 9.62
N THR A 96 -3.51 -6.39 10.79
CA THR A 96 -4.86 -6.31 11.35
C THR A 96 -5.11 -4.91 11.90
N VAL A 97 -6.12 -4.24 11.34
CA VAL A 97 -6.54 -2.89 11.73
C VAL A 97 -7.54 -2.95 12.88
N SER A 98 -8.45 -3.92 12.84
CA SER A 98 -9.44 -4.15 13.89
C SER A 98 -10.00 -5.57 13.76
N VAL A 99 -10.52 -6.11 14.86
CA VAL A 99 -11.26 -7.39 14.86
C VAL A 99 -12.73 -7.11 15.14
N ASP A 100 -13.62 -7.70 14.35
CA ASP A 100 -15.05 -7.76 14.59
C ASP A 100 -15.39 -9.18 15.09
N GLU A 101 -15.37 -9.36 16.41
CA GLU A 101 -15.58 -10.69 17.01
C GLU A 101 -16.94 -11.29 16.64
N ARG A 102 -17.94 -10.47 16.30
CA ARG A 102 -19.27 -10.93 15.89
C ARG A 102 -19.30 -11.61 14.52
N ALA A 103 -18.24 -11.45 13.73
CA ALA A 103 -18.10 -12.17 12.45
C ALA A 103 -17.78 -13.66 12.67
N VAL A 104 -17.40 -14.05 13.89
CA VAL A 104 -17.10 -15.43 14.30
C VAL A 104 -18.03 -15.82 15.46
N PRO A 105 -18.64 -17.02 15.51
CA PRO A 105 -18.61 -18.09 14.52
C PRO A 105 -19.68 -17.94 13.42
N ASN A 106 -19.46 -18.61 12.29
CA ASN A 106 -20.41 -18.75 11.19
C ASN A 106 -20.57 -20.24 10.78
N SER A 107 -21.29 -20.53 9.69
CA SER A 107 -21.52 -21.92 9.25
C SER A 107 -20.27 -22.65 8.73
N GLU A 108 -19.21 -21.92 8.39
CA GLU A 108 -17.94 -22.46 7.89
C GLU A 108 -16.86 -22.49 8.98
N VAL A 109 -16.79 -21.46 9.82
CA VAL A 109 -15.78 -21.28 10.87
C VAL A 109 -16.44 -21.21 12.26
N ASP A 110 -16.10 -22.15 13.14
CA ASP A 110 -16.57 -22.17 14.54
C ASP A 110 -15.59 -21.48 15.50
N ARG A 111 -14.30 -21.41 15.16
CA ARG A 111 -13.27 -20.87 16.07
C ARG A 111 -12.17 -20.14 15.30
N VAL A 112 -11.58 -19.15 15.95
CA VAL A 112 -10.36 -18.48 15.52
C VAL A 112 -9.30 -18.53 16.60
N ALA A 113 -8.03 -18.46 16.22
CA ALA A 113 -6.91 -18.37 17.14
C ALA A 113 -5.86 -17.41 16.59
N TRP A 114 -5.37 -16.53 17.46
CA TRP A 114 -4.13 -15.79 17.24
C TRP A 114 -2.99 -16.62 17.80
N VAL A 115 -2.00 -16.94 16.97
CA VAL A 115 -0.86 -17.76 17.36
C VAL A 115 0.47 -17.10 16.99
N PRO A 116 1.53 -17.25 17.79
CA PRO A 116 2.85 -16.77 17.41
C PRO A 116 3.26 -17.30 16.03
N ALA A 117 3.86 -16.44 15.21
CA ALA A 117 4.24 -16.78 13.84
C ALA A 117 5.15 -18.02 13.78
N SER A 118 6.08 -18.16 14.72
CA SER A 118 6.97 -19.32 14.90
C SER A 118 6.23 -20.63 15.13
N SER A 119 5.03 -20.57 15.71
CA SER A 119 4.22 -21.74 16.07
C SER A 119 3.10 -22.03 15.06
N ALA A 120 2.79 -21.09 14.17
CA ALA A 120 1.67 -21.20 13.23
C ALA A 120 1.77 -22.45 12.32
N ALA A 121 2.97 -22.78 11.85
CA ALA A 121 3.20 -23.92 10.97
C ALA A 121 2.92 -25.27 11.66
N GLN A 122 3.03 -25.35 12.99
CA GLN A 122 2.74 -26.57 13.74
C GLN A 122 1.23 -26.76 13.96
N LYS A 123 0.45 -25.69 13.82
CA LYS A 123 -1.00 -25.70 14.09
C LYS A 123 -1.83 -25.91 12.84
N VAL A 124 -1.40 -25.42 11.68
CA VAL A 124 -2.14 -25.62 10.42
C VAL A 124 -2.15 -27.08 9.99
N SER A 125 -3.26 -27.54 9.44
CA SER A 125 -3.45 -28.96 9.10
C SER A 125 -2.87 -29.35 7.73
N TYR A 126 -2.58 -28.37 6.86
CA TYR A 126 -2.18 -28.63 5.48
C TYR A 126 -0.74 -28.19 5.18
N PRO A 127 0.08 -29.06 4.55
CA PRO A 127 1.45 -28.72 4.17
C PRO A 127 1.57 -27.52 3.23
N HIS A 128 0.52 -27.23 2.46
CA HIS A 128 0.54 -26.14 1.51
C HIS A 128 0.45 -24.75 2.17
N ASP A 129 -0.06 -24.66 3.41
CA ASP A 129 -0.02 -23.43 4.20
C ASP A 129 1.39 -23.18 4.77
N HIS A 130 2.22 -24.22 4.92
CA HIS A 130 3.59 -24.08 5.47
C HIS A 130 4.47 -23.22 4.57
N GLY A 131 4.35 -23.36 3.25
CA GLY A 131 5.11 -22.54 2.30
C GLY A 131 4.72 -21.05 2.38
N VAL A 132 3.45 -20.75 2.64
CA VAL A 132 2.96 -19.38 2.83
C VAL A 132 3.47 -18.79 4.15
N LEU A 133 3.45 -19.57 5.22
CA LEU A 133 3.95 -19.17 6.54
C LEU A 133 5.47 -19.01 6.55
N ALA A 134 6.21 -19.87 5.85
CA ALA A 134 7.65 -19.74 5.67
C ALA A 134 8.00 -18.46 4.89
N ASP A 135 7.27 -18.15 3.81
CA ASP A 135 7.45 -16.90 3.07
C ASP A 135 7.09 -15.67 3.92
N PHE A 136 6.05 -15.74 4.75
CA PHE A 136 5.75 -14.69 5.72
C PHE A 136 6.94 -14.45 6.66
N ALA A 137 7.45 -15.52 7.29
CA ALA A 137 8.53 -15.46 8.28
C ALA A 137 9.89 -15.04 7.70
N ALA A 138 10.14 -15.27 6.41
CA ALA A 138 11.42 -14.97 5.76
C ALA A 138 11.76 -13.47 5.68
N ARG A 139 10.79 -12.58 5.95
CA ARG A 139 10.94 -11.12 5.78
C ARG A 139 10.09 -10.37 6.82
N PRO A 140 10.36 -9.10 7.13
CA PRO A 140 9.58 -8.32 8.10
C PRO A 140 8.07 -8.25 7.79
N ALA A 141 7.23 -8.57 8.77
CA ALA A 141 5.77 -8.53 8.63
C ALA A 141 5.23 -7.10 8.47
N GLY A 142 5.81 -6.15 9.21
CA GLY A 142 5.49 -4.73 9.17
C GLY A 142 6.13 -4.04 7.97
N THR A 143 5.29 -3.59 7.03
CA THR A 143 5.72 -2.78 5.89
C THR A 143 4.74 -1.62 5.68
N VAL A 144 5.25 -0.55 5.08
CA VAL A 144 4.50 0.64 4.69
C VAL A 144 4.49 0.72 3.15
N PRO A 145 3.32 0.72 2.51
CA PRO A 145 3.24 0.74 1.06
C PRO A 145 3.47 2.15 0.51
N LEU A 146 4.48 2.29 -0.36
CA LEU A 146 4.61 3.40 -1.31
C LEU A 146 4.02 2.95 -2.65
N ILE A 147 2.97 3.63 -3.10
CA ILE A 147 2.20 3.24 -4.28
C ILE A 147 2.44 4.24 -5.41
N LEU A 148 3.01 3.79 -6.52
CA LEU A 148 3.21 4.61 -7.72
C LEU A 148 2.10 4.30 -8.72
N LEU A 149 1.20 5.25 -8.93
CA LEU A 149 -0.02 5.10 -9.73
C LEU A 149 0.08 5.90 -11.03
N ARG A 150 -0.18 5.24 -12.16
CA ARG A 150 -0.43 5.96 -13.41
C ARG A 150 -1.87 6.47 -13.43
N HIS A 151 -2.08 7.72 -13.85
CA HIS A 151 -3.43 8.24 -14.03
C HIS A 151 -4.28 7.35 -14.96
N SER A 152 -5.60 7.36 -14.74
CA SER A 152 -6.57 6.63 -15.57
C SER A 152 -6.76 7.27 -16.94
N LYS A 153 -7.55 6.63 -17.80
CA LYS A 153 -7.66 7.03 -19.20
C LYS A 153 -8.28 8.43 -19.34
N ALA A 154 -7.62 9.27 -20.12
CA ALA A 154 -8.01 10.66 -20.36
C ALA A 154 -8.52 10.85 -21.78
N LEU A 155 -9.29 11.92 -21.98
CA LEU A 155 -9.76 12.31 -23.32
C LEU A 155 -8.60 12.41 -24.31
N PRO A 156 -8.79 12.09 -25.60
CA PRO A 156 -7.74 12.15 -26.60
C PRO A 156 -7.22 13.58 -26.80
N LYS A 157 -5.90 13.73 -26.98
CA LYS A 157 -5.27 15.04 -27.22
C LYS A 157 -5.80 15.74 -28.48
N SER A 158 -6.07 14.99 -29.55
CA SER A 158 -6.48 15.54 -30.86
C SER A 158 -7.83 16.26 -30.85
N GLY A 159 -8.71 15.98 -29.88
CA GLY A 159 -10.00 16.63 -29.72
C GLY A 159 -10.05 17.71 -28.63
N TRP A 160 -8.95 17.91 -27.90
CA TRP A 160 -8.90 18.82 -26.75
C TRP A 160 -8.43 20.22 -27.16
N LYS A 161 -9.25 21.24 -26.89
CA LYS A 161 -9.01 22.63 -27.36
C LYS A 161 -8.47 23.58 -26.28
N ARG A 162 -8.31 23.13 -25.04
CA ARG A 162 -7.78 23.93 -23.91
C ARG A 162 -6.35 23.50 -23.58
N ALA A 163 -5.76 24.04 -22.50
CA ALA A 163 -4.45 23.60 -22.01
C ALA A 163 -4.46 22.10 -21.69
N ASP A 164 -3.40 21.35 -22.01
CA ASP A 164 -3.33 19.90 -21.73
C ASP A 164 -3.41 19.58 -20.23
N ALA A 165 -2.98 20.51 -19.36
CA ALA A 165 -3.12 20.40 -17.91
C ALA A 165 -4.58 20.21 -17.49
N ASP A 166 -5.52 20.85 -18.19
CA ASP A 166 -6.96 20.81 -17.89
C ASP A 166 -7.66 19.58 -18.48
N ARG A 167 -6.94 18.71 -19.22
CA ARG A 167 -7.56 17.58 -19.94
C ARG A 167 -8.04 16.51 -18.94
N PRO A 168 -9.36 16.26 -18.86
CA PRO A 168 -9.94 15.38 -17.85
C PRO A 168 -9.88 13.90 -18.25
N LEU A 169 -10.32 13.04 -17.34
CA LEU A 169 -10.59 11.64 -17.62
C LEU A 169 -11.69 11.48 -18.68
N ASP A 170 -11.66 10.37 -19.42
CA ASP A 170 -12.82 9.92 -20.20
C ASP A 170 -13.77 9.08 -19.32
N ASP A 171 -14.89 8.60 -19.88
CA ASP A 171 -15.87 7.80 -19.12
C ASP A 171 -15.27 6.51 -18.57
N SER A 172 -14.46 5.81 -19.37
CA SER A 172 -13.75 4.61 -18.91
C SER A 172 -12.75 4.94 -17.81
N GLY A 173 -11.98 6.01 -17.93
CA GLY A 173 -11.04 6.43 -16.90
C GLY A 173 -11.72 6.83 -15.60
N ARG A 174 -12.91 7.43 -15.65
CA ARG A 174 -13.72 7.68 -14.44
C ARG A 174 -14.23 6.40 -13.79
N ALA A 175 -14.56 5.37 -14.57
CA ALA A 175 -14.93 4.07 -14.03
C ALA A 175 -13.72 3.39 -13.38
N ASP A 176 -12.58 3.37 -14.07
CA ASP A 176 -11.32 2.84 -13.54
C ASP A 176 -10.91 3.53 -12.24
N ALA A 177 -11.03 4.85 -12.15
CA ALA A 177 -10.70 5.62 -10.95
C ALA A 177 -11.54 5.20 -9.73
N LYS A 178 -12.79 4.77 -9.93
CA LYS A 178 -13.63 4.23 -8.85
C LYS A 178 -13.12 2.86 -8.40
N THR A 179 -12.85 1.96 -9.35
CA THR A 179 -12.33 0.63 -9.04
C THR A 179 -10.95 0.71 -8.37
N LEU A 180 -10.08 1.60 -8.84
CA LEU A 180 -8.79 1.89 -8.21
C LEU A 180 -8.96 2.37 -6.78
N ALA A 181 -9.95 3.20 -6.51
CA ALA A 181 -10.20 3.67 -5.15
C ALA A 181 -10.56 2.50 -4.21
N ASP A 182 -11.41 1.58 -4.65
CA ASP A 182 -11.74 0.37 -3.89
C ASP A 182 -10.48 -0.49 -3.66
N LEU A 183 -9.68 -0.73 -4.70
CA LEU A 183 -8.43 -1.50 -4.61
C LEU A 183 -7.39 -0.87 -3.68
N LEU A 184 -7.18 0.44 -3.79
CA LEU A 184 -6.15 1.14 -3.02
C LEU A 184 -6.51 1.20 -1.52
N THR A 185 -7.80 1.22 -1.18
CA THR A 185 -8.23 1.11 0.23
C THR A 185 -7.91 -0.24 0.88
N CYS A 186 -7.62 -1.29 0.10
CA CYS A 186 -7.17 -2.57 0.66
C CYS A 186 -5.81 -2.45 1.35
N PHE A 187 -4.95 -1.49 0.96
CA PHE A 187 -3.59 -1.36 1.51
C PHE A 187 -3.56 -0.57 2.82
N ALA A 188 -4.47 0.38 3.03
CA ALA A 188 -4.54 1.12 4.27
C ALA A 188 -5.89 1.87 4.42
N PRO A 189 -6.38 2.05 5.67
CA PRO A 189 -7.57 2.88 5.93
C PRO A 189 -7.31 4.37 5.72
N ARG A 190 -6.04 4.80 5.75
CA ARG A 190 -5.60 6.18 5.52
C ARG A 190 -4.39 6.16 4.60
N LEU A 191 -4.42 7.02 3.59
CA LEU A 191 -3.37 7.16 2.60
C LEU A 191 -3.01 8.64 2.44
N ARG A 192 -1.72 8.95 2.42
CA ARG A 192 -1.23 10.23 1.90
C ARG A 192 -1.42 10.21 0.39
N LEU A 193 -2.05 11.25 -0.16
CA LEU A 193 -2.32 11.34 -1.60
C LEU A 193 -1.50 12.47 -2.21
N ILE A 194 -0.63 12.13 -3.15
CA ILE A 194 0.21 13.05 -3.90
C ILE A 194 -0.14 12.91 -5.37
N SER A 195 -0.29 14.03 -6.08
CA SER A 195 -0.67 14.02 -7.51
C SER A 195 0.11 15.04 -8.30
N SER A 196 0.36 14.75 -9.58
CA SER A 196 0.57 15.81 -10.58
C SER A 196 -0.62 16.78 -10.61
N THR A 197 -0.36 18.05 -10.90
CA THR A 197 -1.36 19.11 -11.05
C THR A 197 -2.31 18.94 -12.25
N ALA A 198 -2.03 18.00 -13.16
CA ALA A 198 -2.92 17.75 -14.30
C ALA A 198 -4.28 17.20 -13.86
N ALA A 199 -5.36 17.71 -14.45
CA ALA A 199 -6.75 17.33 -14.14
C ALA A 199 -6.96 15.81 -14.17
N ARG A 200 -6.43 15.10 -15.17
CA ARG A 200 -6.49 13.62 -15.24
C ARG A 200 -5.87 12.90 -14.04
N CYS A 201 -4.81 13.43 -13.42
CA CYS A 201 -4.17 12.81 -12.26
C CYS A 201 -5.01 13.06 -11.00
N THR A 202 -5.41 14.31 -10.76
CA THR A 202 -6.26 14.67 -9.62
C THR A 202 -7.64 14.01 -9.69
N GLU A 203 -8.22 13.89 -10.89
CA GLU A 203 -9.46 13.14 -11.14
C GLU A 203 -9.32 11.64 -10.88
N THR A 204 -8.16 11.05 -11.14
CA THR A 204 -7.91 9.62 -10.85
C THR A 204 -7.96 9.38 -9.33
N LEU A 205 -7.38 10.28 -8.53
CA LEU A 205 -7.40 10.17 -7.07
C LEU A 205 -8.69 10.66 -6.40
N ARG A 206 -9.55 11.38 -7.12
CA ARG A 206 -10.74 12.01 -6.54
C ARG A 206 -11.67 11.01 -5.84
N PRO A 207 -12.00 9.84 -6.41
CA PRO A 207 -12.84 8.86 -5.70
C PRO A 207 -12.16 8.35 -4.42
N LEU A 208 -10.85 8.09 -4.45
CA LEU A 208 -10.10 7.65 -3.27
C LEU A 208 -10.07 8.73 -2.17
N ALA A 209 -9.83 9.98 -2.54
CA ALA A 209 -9.88 11.12 -1.62
C ALA A 209 -11.27 11.23 -0.95
N GLN A 210 -12.35 11.08 -1.72
CA GLN A 210 -13.72 11.07 -1.19
C GLN A 210 -13.99 9.88 -0.27
N LEU A 211 -13.49 8.69 -0.62
CA LEU A 211 -13.65 7.46 0.16
C LEU A 211 -12.84 7.47 1.46
N THR A 212 -11.73 8.20 1.54
CA THR A 212 -10.83 8.18 2.71
C THR A 212 -10.89 9.47 3.53
N GLY A 213 -11.44 10.54 2.95
CA GLY A 213 -11.34 11.90 3.51
C GLY A 213 -9.95 12.52 3.36
N ALA A 214 -9.02 11.86 2.66
CA ALA A 214 -7.67 12.36 2.47
C ALA A 214 -7.64 13.58 1.52
N ARG A 215 -6.77 14.53 1.80
CA ARG A 215 -6.48 15.66 0.90
C ARG A 215 -5.43 15.25 -0.11
N VAL A 216 -5.60 15.68 -1.36
CA VAL A 216 -4.60 15.49 -2.42
C VAL A 216 -3.62 16.66 -2.38
N ARG A 217 -2.33 16.38 -2.17
CA ARG A 217 -1.25 17.34 -2.35
C ARG A 217 -0.84 17.35 -3.81
N GLU A 218 -1.09 18.46 -4.49
CA GLU A 218 -0.68 18.65 -5.88
C GLU A 218 0.78 19.12 -5.93
N VAL A 219 1.58 18.49 -6.79
CA VAL A 219 3.01 18.76 -6.92
C VAL A 219 3.32 19.16 -8.37
N PRO A 220 3.73 20.42 -8.64
CA PRO A 220 3.99 20.90 -9.99
C PRO A 220 5.08 20.13 -10.73
N SER A 221 6.16 19.70 -10.06
CA SER A 221 7.27 18.95 -10.67
C SER A 221 6.86 17.61 -11.30
N LEU A 222 5.72 17.04 -10.88
CA LEU A 222 5.14 15.83 -11.47
C LEU A 222 4.35 16.10 -12.76
N TYR A 223 4.17 17.35 -13.18
CA TYR A 223 3.55 17.65 -14.47
C TYR A 223 4.59 17.57 -15.61
N ILE A 224 4.28 16.79 -16.66
CA ILE A 224 5.19 16.51 -17.78
C ILE A 224 5.76 17.73 -18.50
N ASN A 225 5.09 18.89 -18.42
CA ASN A 225 5.56 20.14 -19.06
C ASN A 225 5.99 21.21 -18.05
N ALA A 226 6.19 20.86 -16.77
CA ALA A 226 6.54 21.83 -15.72
C ALA A 226 7.84 22.60 -16.00
N LYS A 227 8.79 21.98 -16.72
CA LYS A 227 10.08 22.58 -17.10
C LYS A 227 10.06 23.32 -18.45
N SER A 228 8.88 23.59 -19.03
CA SER A 228 8.83 24.32 -20.31
C SER A 228 9.24 25.79 -20.10
N PRO A 229 10.22 26.33 -20.86
CA PRO A 229 10.73 27.70 -20.68
C PRO A 229 9.69 28.81 -20.93
N ARG A 230 8.46 28.46 -21.33
CA ARG A 230 7.34 29.39 -21.50
C ARG A 230 6.47 29.58 -20.25
N THR A 231 6.64 28.76 -19.21
CA THR A 231 5.92 28.87 -17.94
C THR A 231 6.92 29.21 -16.85
N GLY A 232 7.23 30.51 -16.71
CA GLY A 232 8.04 31.02 -15.59
C GLY A 232 7.30 30.89 -14.26
N SER A 233 7.16 29.68 -13.74
CA SER A 233 6.66 29.43 -12.39
C SER A 233 7.76 29.76 -11.38
N ALA A 234 7.45 30.63 -10.42
CA ALA A 234 8.37 31.04 -9.35
C ALA A 234 8.60 29.94 -8.28
N ASP A 235 7.78 28.89 -8.27
CA ASP A 235 7.96 27.70 -7.43
C ASP A 235 7.76 26.44 -8.29
N SER A 236 8.83 25.66 -8.46
CA SER A 236 8.81 24.40 -9.23
C SER A 236 8.38 23.20 -8.38
N GLY A 237 8.16 23.39 -7.07
CA GLY A 237 8.00 22.31 -6.10
C GLY A 237 9.30 21.51 -5.88
N PRO A 238 9.27 20.49 -5.01
CA PRO A 238 10.40 19.59 -4.82
C PRO A 238 10.69 18.81 -6.11
N ASP A 239 11.96 18.48 -6.37
CA ASP A 239 12.31 17.49 -7.37
C ASP A 239 11.78 16.09 -7.00
N ILE A 240 11.83 15.15 -7.95
CA ILE A 240 11.26 13.80 -7.78
C ILE A 240 11.98 13.02 -6.67
N ASP A 241 13.30 13.18 -6.53
CA ASP A 241 14.10 12.44 -5.55
C ASP A 241 13.76 12.90 -4.13
N SER A 242 13.73 14.22 -3.93
CA SER A 242 13.32 14.85 -2.67
C SER A 242 11.89 14.46 -2.29
N LEU A 243 10.96 14.46 -3.27
CA LEU A 243 9.57 14.09 -3.04
C LEU A 243 9.42 12.63 -2.59
N ILE A 244 10.10 11.70 -3.27
CA ILE A 244 10.02 10.28 -2.94
C ILE A 244 10.68 9.98 -1.59
N ARG A 245 11.82 10.60 -1.31
CA ARG A 245 12.47 10.52 0.00
C ARG A 245 11.57 11.03 1.12
N GLU A 246 10.90 12.17 0.92
CA GLU A 246 9.91 12.71 1.87
C GLU A 246 8.73 11.74 2.08
N ALA A 247 8.26 11.11 1.00
CA ALA A 247 7.17 10.13 1.07
C ALA A 247 7.56 8.89 1.87
N ILE A 248 8.78 8.36 1.66
CA ILE A 248 9.30 7.19 2.38
C ILE A 248 9.56 7.54 3.85
N ALA A 249 10.25 8.66 4.11
CA ALA A 249 10.64 9.07 5.46
C ALA A 249 9.45 9.36 6.38
N ALA A 250 8.28 9.70 5.83
CA ALA A 250 7.07 9.88 6.62
C ALA A 250 6.55 8.59 7.27
N GLY A 251 6.95 7.41 6.78
CA GLY A 251 6.52 6.14 7.36
C GLY A 251 5.00 5.89 7.26
N GLU A 252 4.33 6.57 6.33
CA GLU A 252 2.88 6.48 6.11
C GLU A 252 2.54 5.90 4.74
N PRO A 253 1.50 5.05 4.63
CA PRO A 253 0.98 4.56 3.34
C PRO A 253 0.73 5.73 2.38
N THR A 254 1.39 5.74 1.22
CA THR A 254 1.39 6.90 0.32
C THR A 254 1.08 6.49 -1.11
N VAL A 255 0.19 7.22 -1.80
CA VAL A 255 -0.08 7.08 -3.24
C VAL A 255 0.45 8.31 -3.97
N VAL A 256 1.30 8.09 -4.97
CA VAL A 256 1.79 9.11 -5.89
C VAL A 256 1.18 8.87 -7.27
N CYS A 257 0.25 9.72 -7.71
CA CYS A 257 -0.37 9.66 -9.03
C CYS A 257 0.35 10.57 -10.03
N ALA A 258 0.86 9.99 -11.12
CA ALA A 258 1.62 10.71 -12.13
C ALA A 258 1.33 10.22 -13.56
N HIS A 259 2.08 10.76 -14.53
CA HIS A 259 1.99 10.39 -15.94
C HIS A 259 2.95 9.24 -16.25
N ARG A 260 2.75 8.59 -17.40
CA ARG A 260 3.63 7.50 -17.86
C ARG A 260 5.10 7.93 -17.87
N GLU A 261 5.32 9.16 -18.29
CA GLU A 261 6.63 9.79 -18.48
C GLU A 261 7.38 10.00 -17.16
N ASN A 262 6.67 10.16 -16.03
CA ASN A 262 7.31 10.34 -14.72
C ASN A 262 7.63 9.01 -14.02
N LEU A 263 6.98 7.91 -14.40
CA LEU A 263 7.10 6.65 -13.68
C LEU A 263 8.52 6.07 -13.64
N PRO A 264 9.33 6.13 -14.72
CA PRO A 264 10.72 5.67 -14.66
C PRO A 264 11.53 6.46 -13.62
N ASP A 265 11.40 7.78 -13.60
CA ASP A 265 12.11 8.65 -12.66
C ASP A 265 11.64 8.42 -11.22
N LEU A 266 10.33 8.27 -10.99
CA LEU A 266 9.77 7.95 -9.68
C LEU A 266 10.26 6.59 -9.15
N ARG A 267 10.38 5.58 -10.03
CA ARG A 267 10.94 4.28 -9.68
C ARG A 267 12.42 4.38 -9.36
N ALA A 268 13.20 5.07 -10.18
CA ALA A 268 14.63 5.27 -9.96
C ALA A 268 14.89 6.00 -8.63
N ALA A 269 14.15 7.07 -8.37
CA ALA A 269 14.18 7.81 -7.11
C ALA A 269 13.85 6.93 -5.90
N ALA A 270 12.81 6.08 -6.01
CA ALA A 270 12.43 5.16 -4.93
C ALA A 270 13.53 4.12 -4.66
N LEU A 271 14.11 3.52 -5.70
CA LEU A 271 15.20 2.57 -5.54
C LEU A 271 16.48 3.23 -5.01
N ALA A 272 16.79 4.46 -5.42
CA ALA A 272 17.93 5.21 -4.90
C ALA A 272 17.76 5.60 -3.42
N ALA A 273 16.52 5.77 -2.95
CA ALA A 273 16.19 6.07 -1.57
C ALA A 273 16.08 4.82 -0.67
N LEU A 274 16.12 3.61 -1.22
CA LEU A 274 15.89 2.35 -0.49
C LEU A 274 17.08 1.41 -0.59
N THR A 275 17.38 0.69 0.49
CA THR A 275 18.31 -0.46 0.50
C THR A 275 17.55 -1.79 0.39
N GLY A 276 18.28 -2.90 0.49
CA GLY A 276 17.69 -4.25 0.57
C GLY A 276 17.25 -4.83 -0.77
N HIS A 277 17.67 -4.23 -1.89
CA HIS A 277 17.38 -4.72 -3.23
C HIS A 277 18.64 -4.86 -4.08
N VAL A 278 18.55 -5.71 -5.10
CA VAL A 278 19.54 -5.84 -6.19
C VAL A 278 18.81 -5.81 -7.53
N ALA A 279 19.49 -5.33 -8.57
CA ALA A 279 18.95 -5.37 -9.91
C ALA A 279 18.79 -6.82 -10.38
N ALA A 280 17.83 -7.07 -11.28
CA ALA A 280 17.56 -8.40 -11.80
C ALA A 280 18.83 -8.99 -12.45
N GLY A 281 19.25 -10.17 -11.97
CA GLY A 281 20.46 -10.84 -12.46
C GLY A 281 21.79 -10.38 -11.85
N GLU A 282 21.80 -9.46 -10.89
CA GLU A 282 22.98 -9.11 -10.10
C GLU A 282 22.99 -9.89 -8.77
N THR A 283 24.07 -10.62 -8.50
CA THR A 283 24.27 -11.28 -7.19
C THR A 283 25.07 -10.39 -6.25
N SER A 284 24.54 -10.06 -5.08
CA SER A 284 25.33 -9.44 -4.00
C SER A 284 26.27 -10.46 -3.36
N ALA A 285 27.50 -10.03 -3.05
CA ALA A 285 28.52 -10.88 -2.42
C ALA A 285 28.48 -10.88 -0.88
N ASP A 286 27.43 -10.34 -0.25
CA ASP A 286 27.39 -10.15 1.21
C ASP A 286 26.77 -11.35 1.95
N ASP A 287 27.58 -11.96 2.81
CA ASP A 287 27.33 -13.15 3.65
C ASP A 287 26.49 -12.83 4.91
N THR A 288 25.58 -11.84 4.84
CA THR A 288 24.83 -11.35 6.01
C THR A 288 23.55 -12.14 6.33
N GLY A 289 23.31 -13.26 5.65
CA GLY A 289 22.18 -14.16 5.94
C GLY A 289 20.82 -13.73 5.35
N ASP A 290 20.62 -12.44 5.07
CA ASP A 290 19.45 -11.92 4.35
C ASP A 290 19.83 -11.60 2.90
N ALA A 291 19.46 -12.48 1.97
CA ALA A 291 19.64 -12.22 0.55
C ALA A 291 18.80 -11.00 0.11
N PRO A 292 19.37 -10.02 -0.60
CA PRO A 292 18.62 -8.84 -1.04
C PRO A 292 17.47 -9.22 -1.98
N PHE A 293 16.42 -8.41 -1.97
CA PHE A 293 15.27 -8.60 -2.84
C PHE A 293 15.64 -8.33 -4.30
N GLU A 294 15.58 -9.37 -5.13
CA GLU A 294 15.73 -9.23 -6.59
C GLU A 294 14.45 -8.62 -7.18
N LEU A 295 14.60 -7.52 -7.92
CA LEU A 295 13.46 -6.85 -8.56
C LEU A 295 12.83 -7.75 -9.64
N PRO A 296 11.48 -7.83 -9.71
CA PRO A 296 10.81 -8.61 -10.75
C PRO A 296 11.18 -8.11 -12.16
N LYS A 297 11.20 -8.99 -13.18
CA LYS A 297 11.53 -8.58 -14.56
C LYS A 297 10.53 -7.57 -15.13
N GLU A 298 9.27 -7.72 -14.76
CA GLU A 298 8.19 -6.80 -15.09
C GLU A 298 8.37 -5.41 -14.45
N TRP A 299 9.37 -5.22 -13.57
CA TRP A 299 9.76 -3.92 -13.03
C TRP A 299 9.99 -2.94 -14.16
N ASP A 300 10.71 -3.33 -15.21
CA ASP A 300 11.09 -2.44 -16.32
C ASP A 300 9.99 -2.14 -17.33
N ASP A 301 8.86 -2.84 -17.24
CA ASP A 301 7.72 -2.59 -18.10
C ASP A 301 7.03 -1.26 -17.75
N ALA A 302 6.54 -0.57 -18.78
CA ALA A 302 5.66 0.57 -18.58
C ALA A 302 4.34 0.12 -17.94
N LEU A 303 3.92 0.79 -16.86
CA LEU A 303 2.57 0.60 -16.33
C LEU A 303 1.54 0.99 -17.39
N ASN A 304 0.54 0.13 -17.59
CA ASN A 304 -0.65 0.49 -18.33
C ASN A 304 -1.41 1.61 -17.62
N THR A 305 -2.27 2.28 -18.38
CA THR A 305 -3.22 3.24 -17.80
C THR A 305 -4.01 2.56 -16.68
N SER A 306 -4.19 3.24 -15.55
CA SER A 306 -4.82 2.65 -14.36
C SER A 306 -4.04 1.48 -13.72
N GLY A 307 -2.76 1.31 -14.04
CA GLY A 307 -1.85 0.39 -13.35
C GLY A 307 -1.09 1.07 -12.22
N PHE A 308 -0.66 0.29 -11.23
CA PHE A 308 0.12 0.78 -10.09
C PHE A 308 1.17 -0.23 -9.59
N TRP A 309 2.24 0.31 -9.03
CA TRP A 309 3.23 -0.41 -8.26
C TRP A 309 2.97 -0.24 -6.78
N VAL A 310 3.25 -1.27 -5.98
CA VAL A 310 3.29 -1.20 -4.51
C VAL A 310 4.68 -1.61 -4.06
N LEU A 311 5.42 -0.67 -3.49
CA LEU A 311 6.70 -0.92 -2.84
C LEU A 311 6.43 -1.05 -1.35
N ASN A 312 6.65 -2.24 -0.79
CA ASN A 312 6.48 -2.49 0.64
C ASN A 312 7.80 -2.17 1.34
N VAL A 313 7.81 -1.05 2.07
CA VAL A 313 9.01 -0.50 2.71
C VAL A 313 8.99 -0.80 4.21
N ALA A 314 10.09 -1.32 4.75
CA ALA A 314 10.30 -1.37 6.20
C ALA A 314 11.13 -0.16 6.66
N PRO A 315 10.95 0.30 7.91
CA PRO A 315 11.89 1.22 8.53
C PRO A 315 13.32 0.67 8.47
N LEU A 316 14.32 1.57 8.48
CA LEU A 316 15.70 1.13 8.66
C LEU A 316 15.83 0.41 10.01
N PRO A 317 16.61 -0.68 10.09
CA PRO A 317 16.96 -1.27 11.38
C PRO A 317 17.63 -0.19 12.24
N ALA A 318 17.24 -0.13 13.52
CA ALA A 318 17.93 0.76 14.46
C ALA A 318 19.42 0.40 14.46
N PRO A 319 20.34 1.39 14.53
CA PRO A 319 21.74 1.10 14.75
C PRO A 319 21.86 0.24 16.01
N ALA A 320 22.68 -0.80 15.98
CA ALA A 320 22.89 -1.67 17.14
C ALA A 320 23.29 -0.80 18.34
N GLU A 321 22.41 -0.69 19.33
CA GLU A 321 22.74 0.04 20.55
C GLU A 321 23.85 -0.72 21.29
N PRO A 322 24.90 -0.06 21.77
CA PRO A 322 25.79 -0.68 22.75
C PRO A 322 24.95 -1.05 23.99
N GLU A 323 25.10 -2.28 24.49
CA GLU A 323 24.32 -2.86 25.59
C GLU A 323 24.03 -1.82 26.69
N ALA A 324 22.78 -1.36 26.76
CA ALA A 324 22.35 -0.34 27.70
C ALA A 324 22.01 -0.96 29.06
N VAL A 325 22.57 -0.36 30.11
CA VAL A 325 22.21 -0.61 31.51
C VAL A 325 20.76 -0.16 31.74
N ALA A 326 19.98 -1.03 32.39
CA ALA A 326 18.54 -0.90 32.56
C ALA A 326 18.10 0.40 33.26
N GLU A 327 17.18 1.13 32.61
CA GLU A 327 16.32 2.14 33.24
C GLU A 327 14.83 1.79 33.05
N ALA A 328 14.04 2.12 34.07
CA ALA A 328 12.65 1.70 34.29
C ALA A 328 11.64 2.34 33.30
N PRO A 329 10.44 1.74 33.10
CA PRO A 329 9.60 2.05 31.94
C PRO A 329 8.86 3.38 32.06
N ALA A 330 8.88 4.15 30.97
CA ALA A 330 8.06 5.33 30.77
C ALA A 330 6.61 4.97 30.38
N ALA A 331 5.67 5.83 30.77
CA ALA A 331 4.23 5.65 30.69
C ALA A 331 3.67 5.52 29.26
N ALA A 332 2.56 4.77 29.16
CA ALA A 332 1.84 4.46 27.94
C ALA A 332 1.35 5.70 27.15
N PRO A 333 1.37 5.68 25.80
CA PRO A 333 0.84 6.77 25.01
C PRO A 333 -0.70 6.81 25.04
N ALA A 334 -1.21 8.03 24.94
CA ALA A 334 -2.61 8.41 25.04
C ALA A 334 -3.52 7.68 24.02
N THR A 335 -4.71 7.34 24.51
CA THR A 335 -5.84 6.78 23.77
C THR A 335 -6.24 7.69 22.59
N GLN A 336 -6.16 7.16 21.38
CA GLN A 336 -6.68 7.83 20.18
C GLN A 336 -8.22 7.74 20.16
N GLU A 337 -8.88 8.90 20.02
CA GLU A 337 -10.34 9.01 19.88
C GLU A 337 -10.88 8.38 18.58
N PRO A 338 -12.15 7.92 18.58
CA PRO A 338 -12.71 7.13 17.50
C PRO A 338 -13.08 7.97 16.29
N LEU A 339 -12.60 7.57 15.11
CA LEU A 339 -13.02 8.17 13.84
C LEU A 339 -14.29 7.52 13.30
N ALA A 340 -15.20 8.34 12.80
CA ALA A 340 -16.36 7.93 12.03
C ALA A 340 -16.48 8.79 10.75
N ARG A 341 -16.82 8.30 9.54
CA ARG A 341 -16.74 6.98 8.85
C ARG A 341 -16.68 7.28 7.32
N PRO A 342 -16.04 6.42 6.50
CA PRO A 342 -16.46 6.26 5.10
C PRO A 342 -16.49 4.78 4.61
N LEU A 343 -16.56 4.54 3.30
CA LEU A 343 -17.40 3.55 2.58
C LEU A 343 -17.05 2.04 2.60
N TRP A 344 -16.22 1.54 3.53
CA TRP A 344 -16.24 0.10 3.91
C TRP A 344 -17.63 -0.32 4.45
N ARG A 345 -18.46 0.67 4.80
CA ARG A 345 -19.87 0.52 5.19
C ARG A 345 -20.75 -0.25 4.18
N ARG A 346 -20.43 -0.27 2.88
CA ARG A 346 -21.28 -0.95 1.87
C ARG A 346 -21.02 -2.45 1.74
N LEU A 347 -19.81 -2.92 2.03
CA LEU A 347 -19.50 -4.36 2.07
C LEU A 347 -19.96 -5.04 3.38
N LEU A 348 -20.47 -4.29 4.39
CA LEU A 348 -20.94 -4.79 5.71
C LEU A 348 -22.41 -4.47 6.08
N GLY A 349 -23.24 -3.97 5.15
CA GLY A 349 -24.71 -3.92 5.31
C GLY A 349 -25.33 -3.03 6.42
N LEU A 350 -25.12 -1.70 6.45
CA LEU A 350 -25.94 -0.77 7.29
C LEU A 350 -26.27 0.58 6.59
N PRO A 351 -27.41 1.24 6.94
CA PRO A 351 -28.06 2.28 6.10
C PRO A 351 -27.55 3.73 6.29
N ALA A 352 -27.96 4.61 5.35
CA ALA A 352 -27.54 6.01 5.20
C ALA A 352 -28.39 7.03 5.97
N ARG A 353 -27.86 8.24 6.27
CA ARG A 353 -28.62 9.54 6.30
C ARG A 353 -27.76 10.80 6.54
N ASP A 354 -28.33 11.91 6.06
CA ASP A 354 -27.86 13.30 5.88
C ASP A 354 -27.68 14.18 7.14
N SER A 355 -27.11 15.37 6.88
CA SER A 355 -27.15 16.68 7.59
C SER A 355 -25.78 17.11 8.13
N ALA A 356 -25.34 18.38 8.15
CA ALA A 356 -25.75 19.67 7.60
C ALA A 356 -24.52 20.61 7.78
N ARG A 357 -24.48 21.73 7.04
CA ARG A 357 -23.46 22.79 7.14
C ARG A 357 -23.30 23.33 8.57
N VAL A 358 -22.04 23.54 8.98
CA VAL A 358 -21.66 24.51 10.02
C VAL A 358 -20.39 25.23 9.56
N GLU A 359 -20.50 26.55 9.31
CA GLU A 359 -19.35 27.46 9.17
C GLU A 359 -18.86 27.87 10.57
N PRO A 360 -17.55 28.06 10.79
CA PRO A 360 -17.07 28.86 11.90
C PRO A 360 -16.65 30.28 11.45
N ALA A 361 -17.07 31.23 12.28
CA ALA A 361 -16.93 32.66 12.17
C ALA A 361 -15.49 33.18 12.34
N ALA A 362 -15.29 34.38 11.80
CA ALA A 362 -14.08 35.19 11.91
C ALA A 362 -13.76 35.61 13.35
N VAL A 363 -12.47 35.60 13.70
CA VAL A 363 -11.94 36.29 14.88
C VAL A 363 -10.72 37.11 14.47
N HIS A 364 -10.85 38.43 14.62
CA HIS A 364 -9.76 39.40 14.62
C HIS A 364 -8.96 39.30 15.92
N SER A 365 -7.63 39.42 15.86
CA SER A 365 -6.87 40.12 16.91
C SER A 365 -5.50 40.58 16.41
N ALA A 366 -5.07 41.69 17.01
CA ALA A 366 -4.05 42.63 16.59
C ALA A 366 -2.58 42.17 16.75
N VAL A 367 -1.75 42.86 15.97
CA VAL A 367 -0.28 42.90 15.93
C VAL A 367 0.29 43.65 17.16
N PRO A 368 1.51 43.32 17.58
CA PRO A 368 2.49 44.38 17.83
C PRO A 368 3.86 44.12 17.18
N GLU A 369 4.40 45.16 16.55
CA GLU A 369 5.81 45.39 16.18
C GLU A 369 6.70 45.44 17.44
N PRO A 370 7.99 45.04 17.38
CA PRO A 370 9.02 46.03 17.04
C PRO A 370 10.28 45.53 16.32
N GLY A 371 10.86 46.40 15.48
CA GLY A 371 12.22 46.95 15.70
C GLY A 371 13.42 46.25 15.06
N ASP A 372 14.09 46.98 14.16
CA ASP A 372 15.41 46.73 13.53
C ASP A 372 16.54 46.32 14.50
N GLU A 373 17.38 45.36 14.11
CA GLU A 373 18.74 45.63 13.62
C GLU A 373 19.58 44.34 13.42
N ALA A 374 20.56 44.48 12.51
CA ALA A 374 21.82 43.75 12.35
C ALA A 374 21.89 42.61 11.30
N ARG A 375 22.66 42.94 10.27
CA ARG A 375 23.07 42.18 9.08
C ARG A 375 24.47 41.59 9.30
N ALA A 376 24.66 40.30 9.00
CA ALA A 376 25.92 39.67 8.53
C ALA A 376 25.73 38.14 8.37
N PRO A 377 26.61 37.43 7.64
CA PRO A 377 26.91 37.50 6.22
C PRO A 377 26.51 36.20 5.48
N GLU A 378 26.45 36.25 4.15
CA GLU A 378 26.32 35.07 3.28
C GLU A 378 27.52 34.10 3.45
N PRO A 379 27.31 32.77 3.44
CA PRO A 379 28.36 31.86 3.06
C PRO A 379 28.30 31.58 1.55
N ALA A 380 29.51 31.63 1.00
CA ALA A 380 29.86 31.43 -0.38
C ALA A 380 29.48 30.04 -0.91
N ASP A 381 29.28 30.06 -2.22
CA ASP A 381 29.39 28.98 -3.20
C ASP A 381 30.32 27.83 -2.75
N ALA A 382 29.72 26.70 -2.41
CA ALA A 382 30.40 25.42 -2.30
C ALA A 382 29.72 24.47 -3.27
N THR A 383 30.32 24.31 -4.44
CA THR A 383 30.15 23.15 -5.31
C THR A 383 30.63 21.91 -4.55
N GLU A 384 29.75 21.32 -3.74
CA GLU A 384 29.96 20.00 -3.16
C GLU A 384 29.42 18.93 -4.11
N THR A 385 30.34 18.08 -4.52
CA THR A 385 30.12 16.82 -5.22
C THR A 385 29.06 15.97 -4.52
N ALA A 386 28.16 15.37 -5.30
CA ALA A 386 27.10 14.49 -4.83
C ALA A 386 27.62 13.32 -3.96
N GLU A 387 27.65 13.52 -2.64
CA GLU A 387 27.64 12.42 -1.68
C GLU A 387 26.24 11.80 -1.65
N GLY A 388 26.17 10.49 -1.86
CA GLY A 388 24.92 9.74 -1.91
C GLY A 388 24.16 9.87 -0.58
N SER A 389 23.00 10.52 -0.61
CA SER A 389 22.15 10.68 0.56
C SER A 389 21.78 9.31 1.17
N ALA A 390 22.00 9.16 2.49
CA ALA A 390 21.74 7.94 3.25
C ALA A 390 20.35 7.34 2.95
N PRO A 391 20.15 6.02 2.98
CA PRO A 391 18.85 5.42 2.67
C PRO A 391 17.75 5.92 3.60
N ALA A 392 16.51 5.90 3.12
CA ALA A 392 15.32 6.31 3.87
C ALA A 392 14.49 5.11 4.38
N GLY A 393 14.80 3.89 3.92
CA GLY A 393 14.11 2.66 4.31
C GLY A 393 14.69 1.43 3.61
N VAL A 394 14.12 0.26 3.90
CA VAL A 394 14.50 -1.01 3.27
C VAL A 394 13.35 -1.50 2.39
N LEU A 395 13.62 -1.81 1.12
CA LEU A 395 12.63 -2.42 0.23
C LEU A 395 12.49 -3.91 0.57
N ILE A 396 11.27 -4.35 0.93
CA ILE A 396 11.00 -5.74 1.31
C ILE A 396 10.35 -6.53 0.17
N SER A 397 9.48 -5.87 -0.59
CA SER A 397 8.93 -6.41 -1.83
C SER A 397 8.45 -5.28 -2.73
N ALA A 398 8.36 -5.60 -4.02
CA ALA A 398 7.77 -4.71 -5.01
C ALA A 398 6.78 -5.50 -5.87
N ASP A 399 5.53 -5.05 -5.92
CA ASP A 399 4.42 -5.75 -6.56
C ASP A 399 3.76 -4.87 -7.62
N ARG A 400 3.51 -5.43 -8.81
CA ARG A 400 2.77 -4.76 -9.88
C ARG A 400 1.31 -5.19 -9.89
N TYR A 401 0.43 -4.23 -10.09
CA TYR A 401 -1.00 -4.44 -10.30
C TYR A 401 -1.47 -3.69 -11.53
N ASP A 402 -2.27 -4.37 -12.35
CA ASP A 402 -2.91 -3.78 -13.51
C ASP A 402 -4.41 -4.03 -13.42
N LEU A 403 -5.20 -2.96 -13.52
CA LEU A 403 -6.65 -3.07 -13.44
C LEU A 403 -7.20 -4.00 -14.53
N ALA A 404 -6.61 -3.99 -15.73
CA ALA A 404 -7.03 -4.86 -16.83
C ALA A 404 -6.75 -6.35 -16.59
N GLU A 405 -5.81 -6.68 -15.69
CA GLU A 405 -5.51 -8.06 -15.28
C GLU A 405 -6.31 -8.50 -14.06
N LEU A 406 -6.88 -7.54 -13.33
CA LEU A 406 -7.66 -7.73 -12.10
C LEU A 406 -9.17 -7.82 -12.35
N SER A 407 -9.66 -7.25 -13.46
CA SER A 407 -11.03 -7.40 -14.00
C SER A 407 -11.16 -8.64 -14.87
#